data_AF-A0A935A894-F1
#
_entry.id   AF-A0A935A894-F1
#
_cell.length_a   1.000
_cell.length_b   1.000
_cell.length_c   1.000
_cell.angle_alpha   90.00
_cell.angle_beta   90.00
_cell.angle_gamma   90.00
#
_symmetry.space_group_name_H-M   'P 1'
#
loop_
_entity.id
_entity.type
_entity.pdbx_description
1 polymer ?
#
loop_
_entity_poly.entity_id
_entity_poly.type
_entity_poly.pdbx_seq_one_letter_code
_entity_poly.pdbx_strand_id
1 'polypeptide(L)'
;MQVCTDLPCALRGAEEFMDNLCGNLGIKVGETTADGLVTLEAVMCLASCDRAPMFQTQGPDGIKYHDYMTVDRTMELIEALKETK
;
A
#
# COMPACT_ATOMS: atom_id res chain seq x y z
N MET A 1 -2.66 -3.49 -4.16
CA MET A 1 -2.56 -2.34 -3.26
C MET A 1 -1.97 -1.18 -4.03
N GLN A 2 -2.64 -0.04 -4.00
CA GLN A 2 -2.29 1.14 -4.78
C GLN A 2 -1.93 2.26 -3.81
N VAL A 3 -0.63 2.55 -3.68
CA VAL A 3 -0.10 3.55 -2.75
C VAL A 3 -0.04 4.90 -3.45
N CYS A 4 -0.56 5.94 -2.79
CA CYS A 4 -0.51 7.29 -3.34
C CYS A 4 0.91 7.84 -3.23
N THR A 5 1.52 8.19 -4.36
CA THR A 5 2.85 8.81 -4.45
C THR A 5 2.81 10.22 -5.03
N ASP A 6 1.64 10.86 -5.06
CA ASP A 6 1.51 12.26 -5.50
C ASP A 6 2.15 13.22 -4.49
N LEU A 7 2.43 14.46 -4.91
CA LEU A 7 3.27 15.43 -4.19
C LEU A 7 2.97 15.56 -2.69
N PRO A 8 1.71 15.68 -2.22
CA PRO A 8 1.44 15.77 -0.78
C PRO A 8 1.81 14.50 0.00
N CYS A 9 1.65 13.32 -0.62
CA CYS A 9 2.03 12.05 -0.01
C CYS A 9 3.55 11.85 -0.08
N ALA A 10 4.19 12.23 -1.19
CA ALA A 10 5.64 12.19 -1.34
C ALA A 10 6.34 13.06 -0.27
N LEU A 11 5.86 14.28 -0.03
CA LEU A 11 6.36 15.16 1.04
C LEU A 11 6.19 14.57 2.45
N ARG A 12 5.30 13.58 2.61
CA ARG A 12 5.05 12.87 3.87
C ARG A 12 5.73 11.50 3.92
N GLY A 13 6.65 11.21 3.00
CA GLY A 13 7.45 10.00 2.99
C GLY A 13 6.80 8.80 2.29
N ALA A 14 5.89 9.02 1.33
CA ALA A 14 5.26 7.93 0.59
C ALA A 14 6.25 7.10 -0.25
N GLU A 15 7.33 7.71 -0.73
CA GLU A 15 8.40 7.00 -1.45
C GLU A 15 9.13 6.02 -0.52
N GLU A 16 9.62 6.51 0.62
CA GLU A 16 10.26 5.67 1.64
C GLU A 16 9.31 4.58 2.15
N PHE A 17 8.04 4.92 2.35
CA PHE A 17 7.01 3.96 2.71
C PHE A 17 6.86 2.86 1.66
N MET A 18 6.80 3.21 0.38
CA MET A 18 6.71 2.26 -0.73
C MET A 18 7.94 1.36 -0.82
N ASP A 19 9.13 1.94 -0.71
CA ASP A 19 10.40 1.20 -0.77
C ASP A 19 10.51 0.20 0.38
N ASN A 20 10.12 0.61 1.58
CA ASN A 20 10.07 -0.28 2.74
C ASN A 20 9.06 -1.42 2.55
N LEU A 21 7.88 -1.17 1.98
CA LEU A 21 6.93 -2.23 1.67
C LEU A 21 7.48 -3.21 0.63
N CYS A 22 8.09 -2.70 -0.44
CA CYS A 22 8.75 -3.52 -1.45
C CYS A 22 9.85 -4.41 -0.84
N GLY A 23 10.69 -3.83 0.03
CA GLY A 23 11.75 -4.55 0.73
C GLY A 23 11.22 -5.65 1.66
N ASN A 24 10.15 -5.38 2.41
CA ASN A 24 9.53 -6.37 3.30
C ASN A 24 8.85 -7.52 2.54
N LEU A 25 8.23 -7.23 1.38
CA LEU A 25 7.57 -8.23 0.54
C LEU A 25 8.53 -8.95 -0.42
N GLY A 26 9.75 -8.45 -0.60
CA GLY A 26 10.74 -8.99 -1.53
C GLY A 26 10.35 -8.81 -3.00
N ILE A 27 9.57 -7.77 -3.32
CA ILE A 27 9.09 -7.45 -4.67
C ILE A 27 9.48 -6.03 -5.07
N LYS A 28 9.34 -5.68 -6.34
CA LYS A 28 9.47 -4.30 -6.83
C LYS A 28 8.10 -3.65 -7.02
N VAL A 29 8.10 -2.32 -7.17
CA VAL A 29 6.90 -1.58 -7.57
C VAL A 29 6.40 -2.10 -8.91
N GLY A 30 5.11 -2.43 -8.97
CA GLY A 30 4.42 -3.03 -10.10
C GLY A 30 4.43 -4.56 -10.10
N GLU A 31 5.14 -5.21 -9.18
CA GLU A 31 5.19 -6.67 -9.08
C GLU A 31 4.15 -7.22 -8.09
N THR A 32 3.88 -8.51 -8.22
CA THR A 32 2.98 -9.27 -7.35
C THR A 32 3.79 -10.23 -6.49
N THR A 33 3.42 -10.37 -5.22
CA THR A 33 3.98 -11.34 -4.30
C THR A 33 3.84 -12.78 -4.83
N ALA A 34 4.73 -13.68 -4.40
CA ALA A 34 4.76 -15.06 -4.88
C ALA A 34 3.49 -15.87 -4.55
N ASP A 35 2.73 -15.46 -3.52
CA ASP A 35 1.42 -16.03 -3.17
C ASP A 35 0.27 -15.55 -4.06
N GLY A 36 0.53 -14.58 -4.96
CA GLY A 36 -0.44 -13.99 -5.87
C GLY A 36 -1.45 -13.06 -5.20
N LEU A 37 -1.26 -12.71 -3.92
CA LEU A 37 -2.27 -11.99 -3.14
C LEU A 37 -2.09 -10.47 -3.19
N VAL A 38 -0.86 -9.99 -3.24
CA VAL A 38 -0.54 -8.56 -3.12
C VAL A 38 0.27 -8.09 -4.32
N THR A 39 -0.31 -7.20 -5.11
CA THR A 39 0.42 -6.39 -6.09
C THR A 39 0.67 -5.01 -5.50
N LEU A 40 1.89 -4.49 -5.53
CA LEU A 40 2.20 -3.13 -5.09
C LEU A 40 2.26 -2.20 -6.30
N GLU A 41 1.37 -1.20 -6.37
CA GLU A 41 1.35 -0.22 -7.46
C GLU A 41 1.49 1.19 -6.91
N ALA A 42 2.33 2.01 -7.54
CA ALA A 42 2.37 3.45 -7.31
C ALA A 42 1.28 4.12 -8.13
N VAL A 43 0.44 4.93 -7.50
CA VAL A 43 -0.64 5.67 -8.16
C VAL A 43 -0.60 7.15 -7.78
N MET A 44 -1.24 7.96 -8.62
CA MET A 44 -1.45 9.39 -8.36
C MET A 44 -2.52 9.61 -7.28
N CYS A 45 -2.92 10.87 -7.09
CA CYS A 45 -3.83 11.31 -6.03
C CYS A 45 -5.04 10.39 -5.79
N LEU A 46 -5.20 9.96 -4.54
CA LEU A 46 -6.36 9.23 -4.02
C LEU A 46 -7.28 10.11 -3.15
N ALA A 47 -7.17 11.43 -3.28
CA ALA A 47 -8.00 12.43 -2.58
C ALA A 47 -8.01 12.35 -1.04
N SER A 48 -6.96 11.80 -0.42
CA SER A 48 -6.79 11.66 1.04
C SER A 48 -5.47 12.28 1.52
N CYS A 49 -5.11 13.45 0.98
CA CYS A 49 -3.81 14.09 1.20
C CYS A 49 -3.55 14.44 2.67
N ASP A 50 -4.59 14.80 3.42
CA ASP A 50 -4.54 15.06 4.87
C ASP A 50 -4.17 13.82 5.69
N ARG A 51 -4.32 12.61 5.11
CA ARG A 51 -4.20 11.33 5.82
C ARG A 51 -3.09 10.42 5.31
N ALA A 52 -2.15 10.95 4.54
CA ALA A 52 -0.95 10.21 4.15
C ALA A 52 -0.13 9.69 5.36
N PRO A 53 0.76 8.70 5.18
CA PRO A 53 0.80 7.77 4.06
C PRO A 53 -0.51 6.98 3.96
N MET A 54 -1.00 6.79 2.74
CA MET A 54 -2.28 6.12 2.49
C MET A 54 -2.24 5.32 1.19
N PHE A 55 -3.08 4.31 1.13
CA PHE A 55 -3.23 3.45 -0.05
C PHE A 55 -4.66 2.91 -0.14
N GLN A 56 -4.98 2.33 -1.29
CA GLN A 56 -6.23 1.58 -1.46
C GLN A 56 -5.98 0.12 -1.83
N THR A 57 -6.89 -0.74 -1.39
CA THR A 57 -6.93 -2.16 -1.77
C THR A 57 -8.18 -2.43 -2.59
N GLN A 58 -8.05 -3.21 -3.65
CA GLN A 58 -9.18 -3.68 -4.44
C GLN A 58 -9.44 -5.15 -4.07
N GLY A 59 -10.69 -5.48 -3.75
CA GLY A 59 -11.10 -6.84 -3.42
C GLY A 59 -12.55 -7.12 -3.84
N PRO A 60 -13.10 -8.29 -3.48
CA PRO A 60 -14.46 -8.70 -3.84
C PRO A 60 -15.54 -7.71 -3.37
N ASP A 61 -15.31 -7.06 -2.22
CA ASP A 61 -16.21 -6.06 -1.63
C ASP A 61 -16.03 -4.65 -2.22
N GLY A 62 -15.17 -4.49 -3.23
CA GLY A 62 -14.82 -3.21 -3.84
C GLY A 62 -13.52 -2.59 -3.30
N ILE A 63 -13.46 -1.26 -3.37
CA ILE A 63 -12.27 -0.47 -2.99
C ILE A 63 -12.36 -0.12 -1.50
N LYS A 64 -11.28 -0.41 -0.76
CA LYS A 64 -11.12 0.02 0.64
C LYS A 64 -9.91 0.96 0.73
N TYR A 65 -10.10 2.11 1.36
CA TYR A 65 -9.06 3.09 1.63
C TYR A 65 -8.44 2.84 3.00
N HIS A 66 -7.12 2.93 3.08
CA HIS A 66 -6.33 2.76 4.29
C HIS A 66 -5.52 4.02 4.52
N ASP A 67 -5.94 4.78 5.52
CA ASP A 67 -5.41 6.10 5.88
C ASP A 67 -4.48 6.01 7.11
N TYR A 68 -3.55 6.96 7.25
CA TYR A 68 -2.61 7.04 8.39
C TYR A 68 -1.80 5.75 8.60
N MET A 69 -1.39 5.13 7.50
CA MET A 69 -0.71 3.84 7.53
C MET A 69 0.78 4.00 7.82
N THR A 70 1.30 3.06 8.59
CA THR A 70 2.74 2.85 8.80
C THR A 70 3.15 1.54 8.14
N VAL A 71 4.45 1.34 7.92
CA VAL A 71 4.96 0.10 7.32
C VAL A 71 4.50 -1.10 8.17
N ASP A 72 4.68 -1.03 9.49
CA ASP A 72 4.28 -2.10 10.41
C ASP A 72 2.80 -2.43 10.33
N ARG A 73 1.91 -1.43 10.39
CA ARG A 73 0.45 -1.64 10.28
C ARG A 73 0.05 -2.21 8.92
N THR A 74 0.76 -1.82 7.87
CA THR A 74 0.50 -2.33 6.52
C THR A 74 0.92 -3.78 6.41
N MET A 75 2.05 -4.16 7.02
CA MET A 75 2.48 -5.55 7.07
C MET A 75 1.53 -6.41 7.90
N GLU A 76 1.05 -5.92 9.05
CA GLU A 76 0.00 -6.58 9.84
C GLU A 76 -1.28 -6.80 9.02
N LEU A 77 -1.72 -5.78 8.26
CA LEU A 77 -2.87 -5.90 7.36
C LEU A 77 -2.63 -6.96 6.28
N ILE A 78 -1.44 -6.98 5.67
CA ILE A 78 -1.09 -7.95 4.62
C ILE A 78 -1.12 -9.38 5.18
N GLU A 79 -0.55 -9.61 6.36
CA GLU A 79 -0.59 -10.94 6.99
C GLU A 79 -2.03 -11.35 7.34
N ALA A 80 -2.85 -10.45 7.88
CA ALA A 80 -4.26 -10.72 8.15
C ALA A 80 -5.05 -11.07 6.86
N LEU A 81 -4.73 -10.41 5.73
CA LEU A 81 -5.31 -10.73 4.43
C LEU A 81 -4.88 -12.11 3.91
N LYS A 82 -3.65 -12.56 4.22
CA LYS A 82 -3.18 -13.91 3.88
C LYS A 82 -3.87 -15.00 4.70
N GLU A 83 -4.17 -14.73 5.97
CA GLU A 83 -4.82 -15.68 6.88
C GLU A 83 -6.32 -15.86 6.61
N THR A 84 -6.99 -14.87 6.01
CA THR A 84 -8.44 -14.92 5.71
C THR A 84 -8.76 -15.77 4.46
N LYS A 85 -7.86 -16.66 4.07
CA LYS A 85 -7.96 -17.51 2.87
C LYS A 85 -8.64 -18.85 3.15
#